data_AF-A0AAV5AGN6-F1
#
_entry.id   AF-A0AAV5AGN6-F1
#
_cell.length_a   1.000
_cell.length_b   1.000
_cell.length_c   1.000
_cell.angle_alpha   90.00
_cell.angle_beta   90.00
_cell.angle_gamma   90.00
#
_symmetry.space_group_name_H-M   'P 1'
#
loop_
_entity.id
_entity.type
_entity.pdbx_description
1 polymer ?
#
loop_
_entity_poly.entity_id
_entity_poly.type
_entity_poly.pdbx_seq_one_letter_code
_entity_poly.pdbx_strand_id
1 'polypeptide(L)'
;MRILSRYPTRYLVIAAFISFGFILHLTRLVDHHDISPTWGPPPKSDDTQETFSYKSKHQHGDEPTHDESRPVKLDRLSLEELKTLVSGKKGYYVRDWSVGLGWNNMKYIIEAALIQAKLLDRVLVIPSFVYARNCEYDIDVCSEYALMVNREDAVGWDKWNGAPLNTNAWQLPIELMLDLPKLRSYYPVILTPEFMQLHNLDTSNELLTGQWNRDIHKTPNMTSFHVIPNHIFDNDIFRVDTTHPFPSKMNESMEIDTEINAHLREAAGEEKNPLSWDNAVQTLRNKGHYIDDDETAEKFMNRGGWIVTYTYEGLGGMEYTRTVAPTIRQVLPRSRVHGWVEDFTLNADVLFLEGETHLSRKPGGFRFTTLAARDDYTHFVLTYMRPIGPLIALSEKIARRMTGLADGRAWLSAHMRRGDFTVIGWVKDKSLESHLKHVQEIFEQGRKRLVRQVLRGGMPREDDPYFIATDERNSTNLDYMRQNGAVIIYDLLTIEDRREIGWPLLFTDVLGIVEQRVAASSAFFYGHALSSLAGGVVNIRTTMGFDSNTWIID
;
A
#
# COMPACT_ATOMS: atom_id res chain seq x y z
N MET A 1 -57.96 -6.25 1.33
CA MET A 1 -56.94 -7.12 0.67
C MET A 1 -55.71 -6.23 0.47
N ARG A 2 -54.66 -6.22 1.32
CA ARG A 2 -53.65 -7.27 1.65
C ARG A 2 -52.99 -7.80 0.35
N ILE A 3 -51.68 -7.71 0.07
CA ILE A 3 -50.47 -7.76 0.91
C ILE A 3 -49.27 -7.06 0.23
N LEU A 4 -48.43 -6.43 1.06
CA LEU A 4 -47.06 -5.96 0.84
C LEU A 4 -46.04 -7.10 1.09
N SER A 5 -44.99 -7.24 0.28
CA SER A 5 -43.75 -7.94 0.64
C SER A 5 -42.55 -7.10 0.16
N ARG A 6 -41.92 -6.26 0.98
CA ARG A 6 -40.80 -6.55 1.91
C ARG A 6 -39.66 -7.34 1.27
N TYR A 7 -38.68 -6.62 0.72
CA TYR A 7 -37.29 -7.05 0.59
C TYR A 7 -36.54 -6.72 1.90
N PRO A 8 -35.70 -7.60 2.46
CA PRO A 8 -34.88 -7.27 3.62
C PRO A 8 -33.52 -6.69 3.20
N THR A 9 -33.29 -5.45 3.60
CA THR A 9 -31.99 -4.79 3.71
C THR A 9 -31.24 -5.40 4.89
N ARG A 10 -30.31 -6.32 4.66
CA ARG A 10 -29.30 -6.76 5.65
C ARG A 10 -28.11 -7.43 4.96
N TYR A 11 -27.08 -6.71 4.54
CA TYR A 11 -25.70 -7.23 4.46
C TYR A 11 -24.72 -6.05 4.46
N LEU A 12 -24.39 -5.57 5.66
CA LEU A 12 -23.30 -4.61 5.89
C LEU A 12 -22.66 -4.85 7.26
N VAL A 13 -22.35 -6.12 7.60
CA VAL A 13 -21.54 -6.48 8.79
C VAL A 13 -20.86 -7.84 8.59
N ILE A 14 -19.86 -7.95 7.71
CA ILE A 14 -18.97 -9.14 7.67
C ILE A 14 -17.46 -8.77 7.55
N ALA A 15 -17.09 -7.49 7.52
CA ALA A 15 -15.68 -7.10 7.53
C ALA A 15 -15.05 -7.03 8.95
N ALA A 16 -15.82 -7.25 10.02
CA ALA A 16 -15.37 -7.02 11.40
C ALA A 16 -14.94 -8.29 12.19
N PHE A 17 -15.02 -9.49 11.61
CA PHE A 17 -14.85 -10.74 12.39
C PHE A 17 -13.46 -11.40 12.33
N ILE A 18 -12.53 -10.92 11.51
CA ILE A 18 -11.18 -11.52 11.44
C ILE A 18 -10.26 -10.99 12.57
N SER A 19 -10.60 -9.87 13.21
CA SER A 19 -9.81 -9.32 14.33
C SER A 19 -10.11 -9.95 15.70
N PHE A 20 -11.13 -10.80 15.83
CA PHE A 20 -11.55 -11.37 17.13
C PHE A 20 -10.82 -12.67 17.52
N GLY A 21 -10.16 -13.34 16.57
CA GLY A 21 -9.45 -14.59 16.82
C GLY A 21 -8.19 -14.45 17.69
N PHE A 22 -7.60 -13.26 17.75
CA PHE A 22 -6.35 -13.01 18.47
C PHE A 22 -6.55 -12.58 19.95
N ILE A 23 -7.76 -12.12 20.32
CA ILE A 23 -8.05 -11.62 21.68
C ILE A 23 -8.41 -12.76 22.65
N LEU A 24 -8.87 -13.91 22.16
CA LEU A 24 -9.35 -15.02 22.99
C LEU A 24 -8.26 -15.91 23.60
N HIS A 25 -6.98 -15.68 23.30
CA HIS A 25 -5.86 -16.40 23.93
C HIS A 25 -5.16 -15.64 25.06
N LEU A 26 -5.55 -14.38 25.33
CA LEU A 26 -4.93 -13.52 26.33
C LEU A 26 -5.80 -13.26 27.58
N THR A 27 -7.01 -13.81 27.66
CA THR A 27 -7.96 -13.56 28.76
C THR A 27 -8.01 -14.64 29.86
N ARG A 28 -7.00 -15.51 29.98
CA ARG A 28 -6.98 -16.57 31.02
C ARG A 28 -6.08 -16.35 32.23
N LEU A 29 -5.46 -15.18 32.41
CA LEU A 29 -4.60 -14.91 33.56
C LEU A 29 -4.64 -13.43 33.98
N VAL A 30 -5.71 -12.97 34.66
CA VAL A 30 -5.63 -11.94 35.71
C VAL A 30 -6.87 -12.08 36.61
N ASP A 31 -6.63 -12.43 37.88
CA ASP A 31 -7.61 -12.44 38.95
C ASP A 31 -8.07 -11.03 39.36
N HIS A 32 -9.33 -10.95 39.76
CA HIS A 32 -10.03 -9.76 40.25
C HIS A 32 -9.38 -9.14 41.50
N HIS A 33 -9.10 -7.83 41.45
CA HIS A 33 -9.24 -6.97 42.62
C HIS A 33 -9.90 -5.63 42.25
N ASP A 34 -11.10 -5.44 42.81
CA ASP A 34 -11.89 -4.22 42.84
C ASP A 34 -11.19 -3.10 43.61
N ILE A 35 -10.91 -1.97 42.94
CA ILE A 35 -10.87 -0.64 43.56
C ILE A 35 -11.43 0.37 42.56
N SER A 36 -12.67 0.83 42.78
CA SER A 36 -13.27 1.96 42.07
C SER A 36 -13.06 3.26 42.86
N PRO A 37 -12.49 4.33 42.27
CA PRO A 37 -12.67 5.69 42.78
C PRO A 37 -13.79 6.41 42.01
N THR A 38 -14.79 6.88 42.75
CA THR A 38 -15.85 7.77 42.26
C THR A 38 -15.30 9.17 42.00
N TRP A 39 -15.42 9.65 40.75
CA TRP A 39 -15.17 11.05 40.39
C TRP A 39 -16.49 11.73 40.05
N GLY A 40 -16.80 12.79 40.80
CA GLY A 40 -17.95 13.67 40.56
C GLY A 40 -17.72 14.62 39.37
N PRO A 41 -18.80 15.24 38.85
CA PRO A 41 -18.73 16.10 37.69
C PRO A 41 -17.99 17.43 37.97
N PRO A 42 -17.26 17.99 37.00
CA PRO A 42 -16.58 19.27 37.14
C PRO A 42 -17.57 20.45 37.15
N PRO A 43 -17.18 21.60 37.72
CA PRO A 43 -18.04 22.79 37.80
C PRO A 43 -18.24 23.45 36.44
N LYS A 44 -19.46 23.94 36.22
CA LYS A 44 -19.84 24.74 35.05
C LYS A 44 -19.13 26.08 35.08
N SER A 45 -18.40 26.41 34.01
CA SER A 45 -17.92 27.76 33.72
C SER A 45 -19.00 28.52 32.96
N ASP A 46 -19.22 29.77 33.36
CA ASP A 46 -20.25 30.68 32.83
C ASP A 46 -20.13 30.95 31.33
N ASP A 47 -21.27 30.83 30.65
CA ASP A 47 -21.51 31.23 29.26
C ASP A 47 -21.67 32.76 29.17
N THR A 48 -20.72 33.41 28.50
CA THR A 48 -20.99 34.65 27.76
C THR A 48 -20.69 34.42 26.28
N GLN A 49 -21.71 33.98 25.55
CA GLN A 49 -21.69 33.90 24.08
C GLN A 49 -21.86 35.31 23.50
N GLU A 50 -20.76 35.95 23.09
CA GLU A 50 -20.80 36.99 22.06
C GLU A 50 -20.79 36.32 20.68
N THR A 51 -21.85 36.55 19.92
CA THR A 51 -22.04 36.04 18.57
C THR A 51 -21.21 36.87 17.58
N PHE A 52 -20.02 36.37 17.20
CA PHE A 52 -19.27 36.92 16.09
C PHE A 52 -19.82 36.43 14.75
N SER A 53 -20.60 37.30 14.09
CA SER A 53 -21.04 37.13 12.70
C SER A 53 -19.90 37.50 11.75
N TYR A 54 -19.24 36.52 11.15
CA TYR A 54 -18.23 36.75 10.12
C TYR A 54 -18.90 36.99 8.76
N LYS A 55 -19.12 38.26 8.40
CA LYS A 55 -19.47 38.65 7.03
C LYS A 55 -18.18 38.86 6.23
N SER A 56 -17.83 37.88 5.40
CA SER A 56 -16.81 38.05 4.35
C SER A 56 -17.26 39.15 3.38
N LYS A 57 -16.58 40.29 3.42
CA LYS A 57 -16.62 41.32 2.36
C LYS A 57 -15.37 41.13 1.52
N HIS A 58 -15.52 40.65 0.30
CA HIS A 58 -14.52 40.80 -0.74
C HIS A 58 -14.35 42.29 -1.05
N GLN A 59 -13.22 42.87 -0.66
CA GLN A 59 -12.71 44.10 -1.21
C GLN A 59 -11.52 43.77 -2.11
N HIS A 60 -11.64 44.14 -3.38
CA HIS A 60 -10.53 44.28 -4.31
C HIS A 60 -9.49 45.24 -3.72
N GLY A 61 -8.30 44.71 -3.45
CA GLY A 61 -7.10 45.46 -3.09
C GLY A 61 -5.91 44.74 -3.73
N ASP A 62 -5.02 45.54 -4.32
CA ASP A 62 -4.02 45.17 -5.30
C ASP A 62 -3.16 43.93 -4.95
N GLU A 63 -3.06 43.03 -5.93
CA GLU A 63 -2.29 41.78 -5.87
C GLU A 63 -0.80 42.05 -5.58
N PRO A 64 -0.21 41.40 -4.57
CA PRO A 64 1.22 41.22 -4.55
C PRO A 64 1.58 40.29 -5.70
N THR A 65 2.43 40.74 -6.62
CA THR A 65 3.06 39.89 -7.63
C THR A 65 3.94 38.87 -6.92
N HIS A 66 3.33 37.75 -6.56
CA HIS A 66 4.03 36.55 -6.12
C HIS A 66 4.86 36.05 -7.30
N ASP A 67 6.18 36.08 -7.12
CA ASP A 67 7.15 35.42 -7.98
C ASP A 67 6.73 33.95 -8.12
N GLU A 68 6.35 33.57 -9.35
CA GLU A 68 5.88 32.25 -9.76
C GLU A 68 6.94 31.20 -9.38
N SER A 69 6.83 30.63 -8.18
CA SER A 69 7.48 29.38 -7.83
C SER A 69 7.09 28.36 -8.90
N ARG A 70 8.02 28.04 -9.80
CA ARG A 70 7.80 27.26 -11.02
C ARG A 70 6.77 26.15 -10.77
N PRO A 71 5.55 26.23 -11.32
CA PRO A 71 4.55 25.20 -11.10
C PRO A 71 5.13 23.87 -11.56
N VAL A 72 4.97 22.83 -10.75
CA VAL A 72 5.22 21.46 -11.19
C VAL A 72 4.38 21.27 -12.45
N LYS A 73 5.03 21.21 -13.61
CA LYS A 73 4.34 21.09 -14.89
C LYS A 73 3.67 19.73 -14.91
N LEU A 74 2.36 19.72 -14.69
CA LEU A 74 1.54 18.52 -14.81
C LEU A 74 1.65 18.02 -16.25
N ASP A 75 2.13 16.79 -16.43
CA ASP A 75 2.35 16.21 -17.75
C ASP A 75 1.04 15.66 -18.32
N ARG A 76 0.22 16.58 -18.83
CA ARG A 76 -1.04 16.26 -19.49
C ARG A 76 -0.79 15.97 -20.96
N LEU A 77 -1.22 14.78 -21.38
CA LEU A 77 -1.19 14.40 -22.78
C LEU A 77 -2.23 15.19 -23.57
N SER A 78 -1.92 15.53 -24.81
CA SER A 78 -2.90 16.05 -25.76
C SER A 78 -3.92 14.96 -26.13
N LEU A 79 -5.07 15.37 -26.67
CA LEU A 79 -6.10 14.42 -27.09
C LEU A 79 -5.60 13.41 -28.14
N GLU A 80 -4.73 13.82 -29.06
CA GLU A 80 -4.15 12.94 -30.08
C GLU A 80 -3.12 11.96 -29.49
N GLU A 81 -2.32 12.41 -28.51
CA GLU A 81 -1.44 11.52 -27.75
C GLU A 81 -2.25 10.49 -26.93
N LEU A 82 -3.35 10.92 -26.30
CA LEU A 82 -4.26 10.02 -25.60
C LEU A 82 -4.88 8.99 -26.54
N LYS A 83 -5.40 9.40 -27.70
CA LYS A 83 -5.94 8.48 -28.72
C LYS A 83 -4.88 7.49 -29.17
N THR A 84 -3.65 7.95 -29.37
CA THR A 84 -2.53 7.10 -29.76
C THR A 84 -2.19 6.09 -28.66
N LEU A 85 -2.12 6.54 -27.41
CA LEU A 85 -1.81 5.71 -26.25
C LEU A 85 -2.83 4.59 -26.01
N VAL A 86 -4.12 4.87 -26.23
CA VAL A 86 -5.20 3.90 -26.02
C VAL A 86 -5.48 3.04 -27.26
N SER A 87 -4.92 3.40 -28.41
CA SER A 87 -5.13 2.69 -29.68
C SER A 87 -4.63 1.25 -29.61
N GLY A 88 -5.41 0.32 -30.17
CA GLY A 88 -5.06 -1.10 -30.23
C GLY A 88 -5.32 -1.89 -28.95
N LYS A 89 -5.91 -1.29 -27.91
CA LYS A 89 -6.32 -2.00 -26.68
C LYS A 89 -7.76 -2.49 -26.74
N LYS A 90 -8.07 -3.52 -25.94
CA LYS A 90 -9.39 -4.18 -25.88
C LYS A 90 -10.44 -3.41 -25.07
N GLY A 91 -10.22 -2.11 -24.85
CA GLY A 91 -11.02 -1.26 -23.97
C GLY A 91 -10.28 -0.88 -22.69
N TYR A 92 -11.06 -0.52 -21.67
CA TYR A 92 -10.57 0.05 -20.41
C TYR A 92 -10.76 -0.92 -19.25
N TYR A 93 -9.86 -0.84 -18.28
CA TYR A 93 -9.97 -1.45 -16.97
C TYR A 93 -10.03 -0.34 -15.92
N VAL A 94 -11.11 -0.37 -15.14
CA VAL A 94 -11.43 0.63 -14.11
C VAL A 94 -11.75 -0.11 -12.81
N ARG A 95 -11.65 0.59 -11.68
CA ARG A 95 -12.03 0.05 -10.38
C ARG A 95 -12.45 1.15 -9.44
N ASP A 96 -13.02 0.77 -8.29
CA ASP A 96 -13.18 1.70 -7.18
C ASP A 96 -11.81 1.90 -6.51
N TRP A 97 -11.45 3.18 -6.36
CA TRP A 97 -10.18 3.61 -5.79
C TRP A 97 -10.39 4.11 -4.37
N SER A 98 -9.63 3.56 -3.44
CA SER A 98 -9.69 3.96 -2.03
C SER A 98 -8.78 5.14 -1.74
N VAL A 99 -9.07 6.26 -2.41
CA VAL A 99 -8.27 7.49 -2.37
C VAL A 99 -8.09 8.06 -0.96
N GLY A 100 -8.93 7.67 0.01
CA GLY A 100 -8.80 8.03 1.43
C GLY A 100 -7.74 7.25 2.21
N LEU A 101 -7.13 6.21 1.62
CA LEU A 101 -5.99 5.51 2.23
C LEU A 101 -4.70 6.31 2.05
N GLY A 102 -3.72 6.04 2.90
CA GLY A 102 -2.38 6.59 2.72
C GLY A 102 -1.72 6.19 1.41
N TRP A 103 -0.79 7.02 0.93
CA TRP A 103 -0.18 6.87 -0.40
C TRP A 103 0.34 5.45 -0.68
N ASN A 104 1.03 4.82 0.27
CA ASN A 104 1.60 3.49 0.04
C ASN A 104 0.52 2.44 -0.27
N ASN A 105 -0.65 2.51 0.39
CA ASN A 105 -1.75 1.60 0.08
C ASN A 105 -2.33 1.90 -1.32
N MET A 106 -2.49 3.18 -1.68
CA MET A 106 -2.91 3.59 -3.02
C MET A 106 -1.94 3.13 -4.11
N LYS A 107 -0.63 3.26 -3.88
CA LYS A 107 0.42 2.75 -4.75
C LYS A 107 0.26 1.25 -5.00
N TYR A 108 0.04 0.45 -3.96
CA TYR A 108 -0.15 -1.00 -4.09
C TYR A 108 -1.45 -1.38 -4.81
N ILE A 109 -2.51 -0.58 -4.62
CA ILE A 109 -3.77 -0.72 -5.36
C ILE A 109 -3.55 -0.49 -6.86
N ILE A 110 -2.80 0.56 -7.22
CA ILE A 110 -2.43 0.87 -8.61
C ILE A 110 -1.55 -0.24 -9.20
N GLU A 111 -0.58 -0.75 -8.44
CA GLU A 111 0.28 -1.85 -8.85
C GLU A 111 -0.52 -3.10 -9.24
N ALA A 112 -1.47 -3.52 -8.39
CA ALA A 112 -2.33 -4.65 -8.66
C ALA A 112 -3.25 -4.39 -9.87
N ALA A 113 -3.83 -3.19 -9.95
CA ALA A 113 -4.72 -2.83 -11.05
C ALA A 113 -3.99 -2.80 -12.40
N LEU A 114 -2.72 -2.39 -12.43
CA LEU A 114 -1.94 -2.33 -13.66
C LEU A 114 -1.63 -3.71 -14.20
N ILE A 115 -1.18 -4.65 -13.36
CA ILE A 115 -0.92 -6.02 -13.83
C ILE A 115 -2.22 -6.70 -14.27
N GLN A 116 -3.34 -6.44 -13.58
CA GLN A 116 -4.67 -6.90 -13.98
C GLN A 116 -5.07 -6.37 -15.37
N ALA A 117 -4.88 -5.07 -15.62
CA ALA A 117 -5.15 -4.45 -16.92
C ALA A 117 -4.23 -4.99 -18.02
N LYS A 118 -2.93 -5.19 -17.71
CA LYS A 118 -1.91 -5.72 -18.62
C LYS A 118 -2.26 -7.14 -19.09
N LEU A 119 -2.63 -8.02 -18.16
CA LEU A 119 -3.01 -9.40 -18.48
C LEU A 119 -4.25 -9.48 -19.38
N LEU A 120 -5.15 -8.50 -19.29
CA LEU A 120 -6.37 -8.42 -20.10
C LEU A 120 -6.22 -7.58 -21.38
N ASP A 121 -5.04 -7.00 -21.62
CA ASP A 121 -4.74 -6.09 -22.74
C ASP A 121 -5.70 -4.88 -22.80
N ARG A 122 -5.98 -4.28 -21.64
CA ARG A 122 -6.86 -3.12 -21.46
C ARG A 122 -6.07 -1.92 -20.97
N VAL A 123 -6.49 -0.70 -21.31
CA VAL A 123 -5.93 0.54 -20.74
C VAL A 123 -6.36 0.65 -19.28
N LEU A 124 -5.42 0.90 -18.36
CA LEU A 124 -5.79 1.19 -16.97
C LEU A 124 -6.21 2.67 -16.83
N VAL A 125 -7.34 2.92 -16.18
CA VAL A 125 -7.78 4.28 -15.80
C VAL A 125 -7.60 4.46 -14.29
N ILE A 126 -6.75 5.39 -13.86
CA ILE A 126 -6.46 5.69 -12.44
C ILE A 126 -7.05 7.07 -12.05
N PRO A 127 -7.28 7.36 -10.75
CA PRO A 127 -7.80 8.65 -10.34
C PRO A 127 -6.78 9.76 -10.62
N SER A 128 -7.24 10.99 -10.84
CA SER A 128 -6.34 12.13 -11.03
C SER A 128 -5.75 12.65 -9.71
N PHE A 129 -6.20 12.12 -8.58
CA PHE A 129 -5.82 12.61 -7.26
C PHE A 129 -5.76 11.50 -6.22
N VAL A 130 -5.11 11.83 -5.10
CA VAL A 130 -5.13 11.08 -3.84
C VAL A 130 -5.29 12.05 -2.68
N TYR A 131 -5.65 11.56 -1.50
CA TYR A 131 -5.72 12.40 -0.32
C TYR A 131 -4.47 12.30 0.55
N ALA A 132 -3.84 13.45 0.85
CA ALA A 132 -2.91 13.53 1.96
C ALA A 132 -3.68 13.58 3.28
N ARG A 133 -3.24 12.78 4.25
CA ARG A 133 -3.98 12.58 5.50
C ARG A 133 -3.67 13.63 6.56
N ASN A 134 -2.51 14.27 6.46
CA ASN A 134 -2.04 15.25 7.42
C ASN A 134 -1.23 16.34 6.72
N CYS A 135 -1.18 17.50 7.38
CA CYS A 135 -0.37 18.66 7.04
C CYS A 135 0.77 18.81 8.07
N GLU A 136 1.90 19.36 7.65
CA GLU A 136 3.05 19.68 8.51
C GLU A 136 2.93 21.01 9.24
N TYR A 137 1.98 21.83 8.82
CA TYR A 137 1.73 23.16 9.32
C TYR A 137 0.30 23.26 9.80
N ASP A 138 -0.09 24.46 10.23
CA ASP A 138 -1.48 24.75 10.54
C ASP A 138 -2.38 24.41 9.34
N ILE A 139 -3.60 23.97 9.65
CA ILE A 139 -4.61 23.56 8.67
C ILE A 139 -4.88 24.65 7.64
N ASP A 140 -4.84 25.93 8.06
CA ASP A 140 -5.08 27.07 7.20
C ASP A 140 -4.00 27.16 6.12
N VAL A 141 -2.73 26.88 6.47
CA VAL A 141 -1.60 26.95 5.52
C VAL A 141 -1.76 25.91 4.40
N CYS A 142 -2.05 24.65 4.73
CA CYS A 142 -2.19 23.63 3.69
C CYS A 142 -3.43 23.85 2.80
N SER A 143 -4.48 24.46 3.36
CA SER A 143 -5.73 24.73 2.65
C SER A 143 -5.60 25.86 1.62
N GLU A 144 -4.53 26.67 1.68
CA GLU A 144 -4.18 27.62 0.62
C GLU A 144 -3.66 26.94 -0.66
N TYR A 145 -3.09 25.73 -0.55
CA TYR A 145 -2.40 25.05 -1.66
C TYR A 145 -3.18 23.86 -2.23
N ALA A 146 -4.05 23.25 -1.45
CA ALA A 146 -4.80 22.07 -1.86
C ALA A 146 -6.22 22.10 -1.31
N LEU A 147 -7.17 21.54 -2.07
CA LEU A 147 -8.56 21.45 -1.64
C LEU A 147 -8.64 20.60 -0.38
N MET A 148 -8.98 21.25 0.73
CA MET A 148 -9.30 20.57 1.97
C MET A 148 -10.71 19.99 1.88
N VAL A 149 -10.84 18.73 2.26
CA VAL A 149 -12.13 18.03 2.34
C VAL A 149 -12.30 17.41 3.71
N ASN A 150 -13.53 17.35 4.18
CA ASN A 150 -13.88 16.41 5.23
C ASN A 150 -13.89 15.00 4.62
N ARG A 151 -13.05 14.10 5.16
CA ARG A 151 -12.91 12.73 4.66
C ARG A 151 -14.19 11.94 4.82
N GLU A 152 -14.92 12.10 5.92
CA GLU A 152 -16.18 11.37 6.12
C GLU A 152 -17.16 11.71 4.99
N ASP A 153 -17.28 12.99 4.66
CA ASP A 153 -18.14 13.48 3.58
C ASP A 153 -17.60 13.08 2.19
N ALA A 154 -16.28 13.15 2.00
CA ALA A 154 -15.66 12.95 0.69
C ALA A 154 -15.51 11.49 0.28
N VAL A 155 -15.25 10.57 1.22
CA VAL A 155 -15.06 9.13 0.93
C VAL A 155 -16.17 8.24 1.50
N GLY A 156 -17.06 8.77 2.33
CA GLY A 156 -18.17 8.01 2.93
C GLY A 156 -17.72 6.95 3.93
N TRP A 157 -16.55 7.13 4.54
CA TRP A 157 -15.99 6.21 5.53
C TRP A 157 -16.28 6.74 6.93
N ASP A 158 -17.53 6.54 7.37
CA ASP A 158 -17.96 6.88 8.71
C ASP A 158 -17.06 6.21 9.75
N LYS A 159 -16.57 6.97 10.74
CA LYS A 159 -15.90 6.43 11.94
C LYS A 159 -14.61 5.69 11.64
N TRP A 160 -13.58 6.43 11.24
CA TRP A 160 -12.20 5.99 11.42
C TRP A 160 -11.90 5.88 12.94
N ASN A 161 -12.32 4.77 13.54
CA ASN A 161 -12.07 4.30 14.91
C ASN A 161 -12.30 5.27 16.08
N GLY A 162 -13.25 6.21 15.98
CA GLY A 162 -13.62 7.05 17.12
C GLY A 162 -12.49 7.92 17.68
N ALA A 163 -11.42 8.12 16.89
CA ALA A 163 -10.35 9.02 17.25
C ALA A 163 -10.83 10.46 17.00
N PRO A 164 -10.69 11.40 17.96
CA PRO A 164 -10.90 12.84 17.74
C PRO A 164 -9.77 13.45 16.88
N LEU A 165 -9.25 12.70 15.91
CA LEU A 165 -8.20 13.13 14.99
C LEU A 165 -8.84 13.78 13.77
N ASN A 166 -8.22 14.87 13.36
CA ASN A 166 -8.53 15.70 12.20
C ASN A 166 -9.14 14.88 11.04
N THR A 167 -10.46 14.99 10.84
CA THR A 167 -11.18 14.33 9.74
C THR A 167 -10.86 14.96 8.39
N ASN A 168 -10.05 16.03 8.37
CA ASN A 168 -9.67 16.70 7.15
C ASN A 168 -8.61 15.90 6.36
N ALA A 169 -8.67 16.03 5.04
CA ALA A 169 -7.65 15.62 4.10
C ALA A 169 -7.47 16.70 3.05
N TRP A 170 -6.38 16.60 2.29
CA TRP A 170 -6.11 17.51 1.18
C TRP A 170 -5.99 16.73 -0.11
N GLN A 171 -6.75 17.14 -1.11
CA GLN A 171 -6.74 16.55 -2.44
C GLN A 171 -5.45 16.94 -3.16
N LEU A 172 -4.59 15.96 -3.44
CA LEU A 172 -3.33 16.15 -4.15
C LEU A 172 -3.43 15.54 -5.55
N PRO A 173 -3.00 16.26 -6.60
CA PRO A 173 -2.79 15.65 -7.91
C PRO A 173 -1.88 14.44 -7.81
N ILE A 174 -2.26 13.31 -8.43
CA ILE A 174 -1.51 12.06 -8.33
C ILE A 174 -0.11 12.18 -8.95
N GLU A 175 0.07 13.11 -9.89
CA GLU A 175 1.32 13.43 -10.55
C GLU A 175 2.39 13.97 -9.59
N LEU A 176 2.01 14.44 -8.40
CA LEU A 176 2.97 14.82 -7.36
C LEU A 176 3.58 13.59 -6.69
N MET A 177 2.88 12.46 -6.73
CA MET A 177 3.22 11.23 -6.03
C MET A 177 3.86 10.20 -6.96
N LEU A 178 3.54 10.25 -8.25
CA LEU A 178 3.84 9.22 -9.24
C LEU A 178 4.37 9.82 -10.54
N ASP A 179 5.47 9.27 -11.05
CA ASP A 179 6.02 9.59 -12.36
C ASP A 179 5.16 8.95 -13.47
N LEU A 180 4.06 9.61 -13.85
CA LEU A 180 3.15 9.12 -14.89
C LEU A 180 3.85 8.88 -16.24
N PRO A 181 4.77 9.73 -16.72
CA PRO A 181 5.48 9.47 -17.97
C PRO A 181 6.28 8.17 -17.92
N LYS A 182 6.99 7.93 -16.81
CA LYS A 182 7.68 6.65 -16.61
C LYS A 182 6.69 5.49 -16.58
N LEU A 183 5.57 5.62 -15.88
CA LEU A 183 4.55 4.56 -15.83
C LEU A 183 3.96 4.24 -17.21
N ARG A 184 3.62 5.28 -17.98
CA ARG A 184 3.07 5.18 -19.34
C ARG A 184 4.05 4.54 -20.32
N SER A 185 5.36 4.67 -20.08
CA SER A 185 6.38 3.98 -20.88
C SER A 185 6.38 2.45 -20.69
N TYR A 186 5.80 1.95 -19.60
CA TYR A 186 5.65 0.51 -19.35
C TYR A 186 4.35 -0.04 -19.88
N TYR A 187 3.24 0.66 -19.63
CA TYR A 187 1.91 0.21 -20.04
C TYR A 187 0.94 1.39 -20.18
N PRO A 188 -0.09 1.32 -21.07
CA PRO A 188 -1.07 2.39 -21.21
C PRO A 188 -1.87 2.63 -19.92
N VAL A 189 -1.64 3.80 -19.34
CA VAL A 189 -2.33 4.31 -18.16
C VAL A 189 -2.79 5.74 -18.44
N ILE A 190 -4.07 6.00 -18.17
CA ILE A 190 -4.66 7.33 -18.27
C ILE A 190 -5.36 7.70 -16.97
N LEU A 191 -5.57 9.00 -16.75
CA LEU A 191 -6.33 9.51 -15.62
C LEU A 191 -7.84 9.48 -15.92
N THR A 192 -8.69 9.47 -14.88
CA THR A 192 -10.16 9.58 -15.05
C THR A 192 -10.57 10.78 -15.90
N PRO A 193 -10.02 12.00 -15.72
CA PRO A 193 -10.35 13.14 -16.58
C PRO A 193 -9.89 12.96 -18.03
N GLU A 194 -8.79 12.25 -18.27
CA GLU A 194 -8.32 11.94 -19.63
C GLU A 194 -9.24 10.93 -20.32
N PHE A 195 -9.74 9.94 -19.58
CA PHE A 195 -10.81 9.06 -20.04
C PHE A 195 -12.07 9.87 -20.39
N MET A 196 -12.52 10.77 -19.50
CA MET A 196 -13.68 11.61 -19.76
C MET A 196 -13.49 12.46 -21.02
N GLN A 197 -12.33 13.08 -21.18
CA GLN A 197 -12.00 13.88 -22.36
C GLN A 197 -12.02 13.06 -23.65
N LEU A 198 -11.45 11.85 -23.66
CA LEU A 198 -11.49 10.94 -24.80
C LEU A 198 -12.92 10.60 -25.26
N HIS A 199 -13.88 10.65 -24.33
CA HIS A 199 -15.26 10.27 -24.57
C HIS A 199 -16.24 11.45 -24.54
N ASN A 200 -15.75 12.69 -24.62
CA ASN A 200 -16.53 13.92 -24.58
C ASN A 200 -17.45 14.05 -23.34
N LEU A 201 -16.96 13.57 -22.19
CA LEU A 201 -17.60 13.75 -20.89
C LEU A 201 -16.99 14.96 -20.16
N ASP A 202 -17.77 15.55 -19.25
CA ASP A 202 -17.30 16.63 -18.40
C ASP A 202 -16.32 16.12 -17.33
N THR A 203 -15.09 16.62 -17.37
CA THR A 203 -13.98 16.25 -16.49
C THR A 203 -14.21 16.62 -15.03
N SER A 204 -15.12 17.54 -14.74
CA SER A 204 -15.46 17.93 -13.37
C SER A 204 -16.30 16.89 -12.61
N ASN A 205 -16.78 15.85 -13.32
CA ASN A 205 -17.59 14.79 -12.72
C ASN A 205 -16.78 13.64 -12.11
N GLU A 206 -15.45 13.76 -12.01
CA GLU A 206 -14.66 12.77 -11.26
C GLU A 206 -15.07 12.80 -9.79
N LEU A 207 -15.57 11.67 -9.28
CA LEU A 207 -16.09 11.61 -7.92
C LEU A 207 -14.95 11.73 -6.90
N LEU A 208 -15.15 12.62 -5.92
CA LEU A 208 -14.24 12.82 -4.79
C LEU A 208 -14.02 11.56 -3.95
N THR A 209 -14.93 10.58 -4.02
CA THR A 209 -14.84 9.28 -3.35
C THR A 209 -13.82 8.33 -4.00
N GLY A 210 -13.36 8.62 -5.22
CA GLY A 210 -12.55 7.71 -6.04
C GLY A 210 -13.34 6.54 -6.63
N GLN A 211 -14.66 6.49 -6.44
CA GLN A 211 -15.51 5.43 -6.99
C GLN A 211 -15.80 5.65 -8.47
N TRP A 212 -15.97 4.55 -9.20
CA TRP A 212 -16.39 4.60 -10.59
C TRP A 212 -17.92 4.70 -10.71
N ASN A 213 -18.42 5.85 -11.18
CA ASN A 213 -19.86 6.03 -11.39
C ASN A 213 -20.30 5.60 -12.79
N ARG A 214 -21.14 4.56 -12.86
CA ARG A 214 -21.63 4.00 -14.13
C ARG A 214 -22.56 4.91 -14.90
N ASP A 215 -23.32 5.77 -14.22
CA ASP A 215 -24.29 6.66 -14.86
C ASP A 215 -23.58 7.89 -15.46
N ILE A 216 -22.54 8.36 -14.78
CA ILE A 216 -21.72 9.49 -15.23
C ILE A 216 -20.74 9.09 -16.34
N HIS A 217 -20.11 7.91 -16.23
CA HIS A 217 -19.06 7.49 -17.14
C HIS A 217 -19.56 6.70 -18.36
N LYS A 218 -20.89 6.64 -18.57
CA LYS A 218 -21.47 5.98 -19.73
C LYS A 218 -21.55 6.95 -20.91
N THR A 219 -21.10 6.51 -22.08
CA THR A 219 -21.20 7.31 -23.32
C THR A 219 -22.03 6.58 -24.36
N PRO A 220 -22.64 7.28 -25.33
CA PRO A 220 -23.38 6.64 -26.41
C PRO A 220 -22.52 5.68 -27.25
N ASN A 221 -21.20 5.91 -27.31
CA ASN A 221 -20.25 5.11 -28.07
C ASN A 221 -19.72 3.90 -27.29
N MET A 222 -19.93 3.84 -25.97
CA MET A 222 -19.62 2.68 -25.14
C MET A 222 -20.84 1.77 -25.06
N THR A 223 -20.79 0.72 -25.86
CA THR A 223 -21.92 -0.19 -26.04
C THR A 223 -21.89 -1.35 -25.03
N SER A 224 -20.73 -1.63 -24.42
CA SER A 224 -20.55 -2.78 -23.54
C SER A 224 -19.79 -2.44 -22.24
N PHE A 225 -20.42 -2.76 -21.10
CA PHE A 225 -19.88 -2.52 -19.77
C PHE A 225 -20.04 -3.78 -18.93
N HIS A 226 -18.97 -4.26 -18.29
CA HIS A 226 -19.00 -5.44 -17.43
C HIS A 226 -18.50 -5.10 -16.02
N VAL A 227 -19.30 -5.45 -15.01
CA VAL A 227 -18.95 -5.31 -13.59
C VAL A 227 -18.41 -6.65 -13.09
N ILE A 228 -17.27 -6.64 -12.40
CA ILE A 228 -16.77 -7.71 -11.56
C ILE A 228 -17.16 -7.35 -10.12
N PRO A 229 -18.21 -7.97 -9.54
CA PRO A 229 -18.57 -7.72 -8.16
C PRO A 229 -17.43 -8.06 -7.20
N ASN A 230 -17.21 -7.24 -6.17
CA ASN A 230 -16.12 -7.45 -5.22
C ASN A 230 -16.07 -8.88 -4.65
N HIS A 231 -17.24 -9.40 -4.28
CA HIS A 231 -17.38 -10.68 -3.62
C HIS A 231 -16.93 -11.85 -4.49
N ILE A 232 -16.99 -11.76 -5.83
CA ILE A 232 -16.58 -12.87 -6.71
C ILE A 232 -15.07 -12.91 -6.95
N PHE A 233 -14.33 -11.86 -6.57
CA PHE A 233 -12.89 -11.78 -6.85
C PHE A 233 -12.11 -12.91 -6.17
N ASP A 234 -12.44 -13.23 -4.91
CA ASP A 234 -11.79 -14.29 -4.10
C ASP A 234 -12.79 -15.24 -3.39
N ASN A 235 -14.02 -15.41 -3.87
CA ASN A 235 -15.01 -16.23 -3.18
C ASN A 235 -14.61 -17.72 -3.10
N ASP A 236 -14.02 -18.14 -1.98
CA ASP A 236 -13.57 -19.52 -1.74
C ASP A 236 -12.63 -20.09 -2.82
N ILE A 237 -11.84 -19.22 -3.44
CA ILE A 237 -10.87 -19.59 -4.48
C ILE A 237 -9.49 -19.01 -4.19
N PHE A 238 -8.48 -19.57 -4.86
CA PHE A 238 -7.17 -18.94 -4.99
C PHE A 238 -7.07 -18.29 -6.37
N ARG A 239 -7.03 -16.96 -6.38
CA ARG A 239 -6.80 -16.20 -7.60
C ARG A 239 -5.34 -16.34 -8.06
N VAL A 240 -5.15 -16.66 -9.33
CA VAL A 240 -3.86 -16.65 -10.03
C VAL A 240 -3.92 -15.76 -11.27
N ASP A 241 -2.77 -15.41 -11.85
CA ASP A 241 -2.68 -14.63 -13.09
C ASP A 241 -3.39 -15.32 -14.27
N THR A 242 -3.04 -16.58 -14.54
CA THR A 242 -3.65 -17.42 -15.58
C THR A 242 -3.63 -18.87 -15.14
N THR A 243 -4.54 -19.69 -15.65
CA THR A 243 -4.47 -21.15 -15.50
C THR A 243 -3.63 -21.82 -16.59
N HIS A 244 -3.21 -21.11 -17.63
CA HIS A 244 -2.23 -21.63 -18.58
C HIS A 244 -0.81 -21.46 -18.00
N PRO A 245 0.07 -22.48 -18.05
CA PRO A 245 0.03 -23.67 -18.91
C PRO A 245 -0.51 -24.92 -18.21
N PHE A 246 -1.29 -24.82 -17.12
CA PHE A 246 -1.92 -26.01 -16.57
C PHE A 246 -2.70 -26.71 -17.70
N PRO A 247 -2.70 -28.05 -17.74
CA PRO A 247 -3.50 -28.79 -18.70
C PRO A 247 -4.93 -28.25 -18.63
N SER A 248 -5.32 -27.44 -19.62
CA SER A 248 -6.52 -26.59 -19.60
C SER A 248 -7.80 -27.40 -19.51
N LYS A 249 -7.66 -28.67 -19.81
CA LYS A 249 -8.53 -29.76 -19.42
C LYS A 249 -7.55 -30.85 -19.00
N MET A 250 -7.87 -31.58 -17.94
CA MET A 250 -7.51 -32.99 -17.92
C MET A 250 -7.73 -33.48 -19.37
N ASN A 251 -6.70 -33.99 -20.04
CA ASN A 251 -7.02 -35.21 -20.77
C ASN A 251 -7.73 -36.04 -19.69
N GLU A 252 -9.02 -36.32 -19.88
CA GLU A 252 -9.92 -36.97 -18.90
C GLU A 252 -9.33 -38.28 -18.31
N SER A 253 -8.16 -38.69 -18.79
CA SER A 253 -7.32 -39.81 -18.40
C SER A 253 -6.23 -39.55 -17.35
N MET A 254 -5.90 -38.32 -16.93
CA MET A 254 -4.86 -38.13 -15.89
C MET A 254 -5.48 -38.23 -14.49
N GLU A 255 -5.71 -39.47 -14.05
CA GLU A 255 -6.25 -39.79 -12.73
C GLU A 255 -5.45 -39.07 -11.64
N ILE A 256 -6.15 -38.29 -10.79
CA ILE A 256 -5.52 -37.61 -9.65
C ILE A 256 -4.98 -38.70 -8.72
N ASP A 257 -3.70 -38.60 -8.39
CA ASP A 257 -3.08 -39.47 -7.40
C ASP A 257 -3.68 -39.15 -6.02
N THR A 258 -4.64 -39.97 -5.60
CA THR A 258 -5.48 -39.74 -4.42
C THR A 258 -4.68 -39.81 -3.13
N GLU A 259 -3.60 -40.61 -3.10
CA GLU A 259 -2.69 -40.72 -1.96
C GLU A 259 -1.90 -39.42 -1.77
N ILE A 260 -1.25 -38.93 -2.84
CA ILE A 260 -0.54 -37.65 -2.82
C ILE A 260 -1.50 -36.51 -2.45
N ASN A 261 -2.70 -36.51 -3.04
CA ASN A 261 -3.70 -35.49 -2.75
C ASN A 261 -4.08 -35.48 -1.26
N ALA A 262 -4.30 -36.66 -0.67
CA ALA A 262 -4.64 -36.80 0.75
C ALA A 262 -3.51 -36.30 1.65
N HIS A 263 -2.25 -36.64 1.36
CA HIS A 263 -1.09 -36.17 2.11
C HIS A 263 -0.95 -34.64 2.11
N LEU A 264 -1.12 -34.01 0.94
CA LEU A 264 -1.02 -32.56 0.82
C LEU A 264 -2.23 -31.84 1.45
N ARG A 265 -3.43 -32.43 1.38
CA ARG A 265 -4.63 -31.91 2.08
C ARG A 265 -4.46 -31.99 3.59
N GLU A 266 -3.95 -33.11 4.10
CA GLU A 266 -3.64 -33.28 5.53
C GLU A 266 -2.68 -32.19 6.01
N ALA A 267 -1.61 -31.92 5.24
CA ALA A 267 -0.62 -30.90 5.59
C ALA A 267 -1.14 -29.45 5.46
N ALA A 268 -2.01 -29.17 4.50
CA ALA A 268 -2.62 -27.84 4.34
C ALA A 268 -3.62 -27.52 5.47
N GLY A 269 -4.18 -28.54 6.13
CA GLY A 269 -5.17 -28.38 7.18
C GLY A 269 -6.51 -27.93 6.62
N GLU A 270 -7.11 -26.90 7.22
CA GLU A 270 -8.35 -26.31 6.70
C GLU A 270 -8.19 -25.97 5.21
N GLU A 271 -9.23 -26.26 4.42
CA GLU A 271 -9.13 -26.26 2.95
C GLU A 271 -8.66 -24.93 2.34
N LYS A 272 -8.70 -23.82 3.09
CA LYS A 272 -8.41 -22.44 2.66
C LYS A 272 -6.95 -22.03 2.73
N ASN A 273 -6.05 -22.87 3.25
CA ASN A 273 -4.67 -22.45 3.44
C ASN A 273 -3.76 -22.83 2.27
N PRO A 274 -2.99 -21.89 1.70
CA PRO A 274 -1.91 -22.23 0.78
C PRO A 274 -0.81 -22.98 1.55
N LEU A 275 -0.26 -24.05 0.97
CA LEU A 275 0.87 -24.76 1.56
C LEU A 275 2.17 -24.10 1.11
N SER A 276 3.13 -23.87 2.01
CA SER A 276 4.46 -23.44 1.59
C SER A 276 5.14 -24.56 0.80
N TRP A 277 6.01 -24.20 -0.14
CA TRP A 277 6.79 -25.17 -0.91
C TRP A 277 7.55 -26.16 -0.01
N ASP A 278 8.28 -25.65 0.98
CA ASP A 278 9.09 -26.49 1.86
C ASP A 278 8.23 -27.47 2.67
N ASN A 279 7.07 -27.03 3.17
CA ASN A 279 6.14 -27.91 3.87
C ASN A 279 5.58 -28.99 2.94
N ALA A 280 5.24 -28.64 1.70
CA ALA A 280 4.75 -29.60 0.72
C ALA A 280 5.80 -30.67 0.39
N VAL A 281 7.05 -30.27 0.12
CA VAL A 281 8.17 -31.18 -0.13
C VAL A 281 8.43 -32.07 1.08
N GLN A 282 8.51 -31.50 2.28
CA GLN A 282 8.77 -32.25 3.50
C GLN A 282 7.66 -33.26 3.80
N THR A 283 6.40 -32.88 3.55
CA THR A 283 5.24 -33.77 3.70
C THR A 283 5.38 -34.99 2.81
N LEU A 284 5.67 -34.79 1.52
CA LEU A 284 5.80 -35.90 0.59
C LEU A 284 7.00 -36.80 0.93
N ARG A 285 8.14 -36.23 1.34
CA ARG A 285 9.30 -37.00 1.80
C ARG A 285 8.98 -37.85 3.04
N ASN A 286 8.28 -37.27 4.02
CA ASN A 286 7.88 -37.97 5.25
C ASN A 286 6.92 -39.14 4.98
N LYS A 287 6.18 -39.08 3.88
CA LYS A 287 5.26 -40.14 3.44
C LYS A 287 5.91 -41.15 2.48
N GLY A 288 7.24 -41.06 2.29
CA GLY A 288 8.01 -42.07 1.54
C GLY A 288 8.22 -41.76 0.07
N HIS A 289 7.84 -40.58 -0.43
CA HIS A 289 8.12 -40.18 -1.81
C HIS A 289 9.58 -39.73 -1.95
N TYR A 290 10.31 -40.31 -2.92
CA TYR A 290 11.68 -39.91 -3.23
C TYR A 290 11.68 -38.60 -4.03
N ILE A 291 12.13 -37.52 -3.40
CA ILE A 291 12.22 -36.18 -4.00
C ILE A 291 13.65 -35.67 -3.80
N ASP A 292 14.44 -35.73 -4.85
CA ASP A 292 15.83 -35.29 -4.94
C ASP A 292 15.99 -33.87 -5.51
N ASP A 293 15.03 -33.43 -6.34
CA ASP A 293 15.02 -32.09 -6.92
C ASP A 293 13.62 -31.44 -6.98
N ASP A 294 13.61 -30.16 -7.36
CA ASP A 294 12.40 -29.34 -7.45
C ASP A 294 11.48 -29.78 -8.60
N GLU A 295 12.03 -30.30 -9.69
CA GLU A 295 11.26 -30.77 -10.85
C GLU A 295 10.43 -32.00 -10.48
N THR A 296 11.04 -32.93 -9.75
CA THR A 296 10.41 -34.15 -9.22
C THR A 296 9.34 -33.79 -8.19
N ALA A 297 9.63 -32.85 -7.28
CA ALA A 297 8.65 -32.33 -6.33
C ALA A 297 7.40 -31.77 -7.04
N GLU A 298 7.60 -30.92 -8.04
CA GLU A 298 6.52 -30.32 -8.81
C GLU A 298 5.72 -31.36 -9.60
N LYS A 299 6.36 -32.38 -10.17
CA LYS A 299 5.68 -33.51 -10.83
C LYS A 299 4.77 -34.27 -9.86
N PHE A 300 5.23 -34.57 -8.64
CA PHE A 300 4.39 -35.22 -7.63
C PHE A 300 3.18 -34.36 -7.27
N MET A 301 3.39 -33.07 -6.98
CA MET A 301 2.29 -32.15 -6.66
C MET A 301 1.27 -32.06 -7.80
N ASN A 302 1.74 -31.94 -9.05
CA ASN A 302 0.89 -31.88 -10.24
C ASN A 302 0.05 -33.16 -10.45
N ARG A 303 0.62 -34.34 -10.18
CA ARG A 303 -0.10 -35.63 -10.19
C ARG A 303 -1.15 -35.71 -9.08
N GLY A 304 -0.84 -35.18 -7.90
CA GLY A 304 -1.79 -35.08 -6.78
C GLY A 304 -2.88 -34.02 -6.97
N GLY A 305 -2.96 -33.34 -8.11
CA GLY A 305 -3.95 -32.30 -8.36
C GLY A 305 -3.65 -30.98 -7.64
N TRP A 306 -2.39 -30.70 -7.36
CA TRP A 306 -1.91 -29.43 -6.82
C TRP A 306 -1.08 -28.69 -7.87
N ILE A 307 -0.97 -27.37 -7.72
CA ILE A 307 -0.16 -26.53 -8.60
C ILE A 307 0.86 -25.74 -7.78
N VAL A 308 2.01 -25.47 -8.38
CA VAL A 308 3.02 -24.58 -7.83
C VAL A 308 2.72 -23.17 -8.30
N THR A 309 2.81 -22.21 -7.38
CA THR A 309 2.63 -20.79 -7.66
C THR A 309 3.76 -19.99 -7.04
N TYR A 310 4.04 -18.85 -7.64
CA TYR A 310 5.11 -17.92 -7.29
C TYR A 310 4.48 -16.66 -6.73
N THR A 311 4.98 -16.21 -5.59
CA THR A 311 4.47 -15.00 -4.93
C THR A 311 5.52 -14.44 -3.98
N TYR A 312 5.10 -13.55 -3.09
CA TYR A 312 5.97 -12.87 -2.15
C TYR A 312 5.63 -13.27 -0.73
N GLU A 313 6.65 -13.23 0.12
CA GLU A 313 6.52 -13.49 1.55
C GLU A 313 5.87 -12.29 2.24
N GLY A 314 4.83 -12.58 3.02
CA GLY A 314 4.28 -11.60 3.94
C GLY A 314 5.22 -11.39 5.12
N LEU A 315 5.87 -10.23 5.18
CA LEU A 315 6.78 -9.90 6.28
C LEU A 315 6.03 -9.85 7.62
N GLY A 316 6.62 -10.43 8.66
CA GLY A 316 5.94 -10.62 9.95
C GLY A 316 4.75 -11.58 9.88
N GLY A 317 4.68 -12.44 8.86
CA GLY A 317 3.56 -13.36 8.63
C GLY A 317 2.30 -12.68 8.08
N MET A 318 2.41 -11.44 7.61
CA MET A 318 1.28 -10.61 7.20
C MET A 318 1.52 -9.94 5.85
N GLU A 319 0.44 -9.66 5.12
CA GLU A 319 0.50 -9.03 3.79
C GLU A 319 0.48 -7.50 3.84
N TYR A 320 0.60 -6.86 5.01
CA TYR A 320 0.45 -5.40 5.12
C TYR A 320 1.61 -4.60 4.52
N THR A 321 2.82 -5.18 4.48
CA THR A 321 3.99 -4.52 3.90
C THR A 321 3.94 -4.41 2.37
N ARG A 322 3.32 -5.39 1.69
CA ARG A 322 3.22 -5.46 0.21
C ARG A 322 4.58 -5.37 -0.51
N THR A 323 5.64 -5.82 0.14
CA THR A 323 6.96 -5.90 -0.51
C THR A 323 6.94 -6.94 -1.65
N VAL A 324 7.72 -6.69 -2.69
CA VAL A 324 7.98 -7.65 -3.79
C VAL A 324 9.40 -8.23 -3.71
N ALA A 325 10.07 -8.08 -2.56
CA ALA A 325 11.48 -8.48 -2.41
C ALA A 325 11.66 -9.95 -2.01
N PRO A 326 11.17 -10.43 -0.84
CA PRO A 326 11.26 -11.84 -0.51
C PRO A 326 10.28 -12.64 -1.36
N THR A 327 10.79 -13.49 -2.24
CA THR A 327 9.98 -14.30 -3.14
C THR A 327 9.86 -15.72 -2.60
N ILE A 328 8.68 -16.30 -2.68
CA ILE A 328 8.39 -17.65 -2.20
C ILE A 328 7.61 -18.46 -3.24
N ARG A 329 7.59 -19.77 -3.03
CA ARG A 329 6.70 -20.70 -3.72
C ARG A 329 5.60 -21.17 -2.77
N GLN A 330 4.38 -21.24 -3.29
CA GLN A 330 3.23 -21.81 -2.60
C GLN A 330 2.59 -22.88 -3.47
N VAL A 331 1.98 -23.87 -2.83
CA VAL A 331 1.33 -25.00 -3.48
C VAL A 331 -0.17 -24.93 -3.16
N LEU A 332 -1.00 -24.99 -4.19
CA LEU A 332 -2.45 -24.78 -4.10
C LEU A 332 -3.21 -25.97 -4.69
N PRO A 333 -4.38 -26.34 -4.14
CA PRO A 333 -5.21 -27.38 -4.73
C PRO A 333 -5.80 -26.84 -6.04
N ARG A 334 -5.54 -27.54 -7.16
CA ARG A 334 -5.96 -27.11 -8.50
C ARG A 334 -7.48 -26.88 -8.59
N SER A 335 -8.27 -27.67 -7.84
CA SER A 335 -9.73 -27.56 -7.80
C SER A 335 -10.27 -26.23 -7.26
N ARG A 336 -9.41 -25.38 -6.67
CA ARG A 336 -9.79 -24.06 -6.13
C ARG A 336 -9.10 -22.90 -6.84
N VAL A 337 -8.33 -23.18 -7.89
CA VAL A 337 -7.54 -22.16 -8.58
C VAL A 337 -8.35 -21.57 -9.71
N HIS A 338 -8.42 -20.25 -9.74
CA HIS A 338 -9.10 -19.51 -10.80
C HIS A 338 -8.15 -18.46 -11.36
N GLY A 339 -7.97 -18.49 -12.69
CA GLY A 339 -7.12 -17.55 -13.37
C GLY A 339 -7.84 -16.25 -13.66
N TRP A 340 -7.14 -15.13 -13.48
CA TRP A 340 -7.64 -13.79 -13.79
C TRP A 340 -7.94 -13.65 -15.29
N VAL A 341 -7.04 -14.14 -16.13
CA VAL A 341 -7.22 -14.12 -17.60
C VAL A 341 -8.45 -14.92 -18.02
N GLU A 342 -8.62 -16.14 -17.52
CA GLU A 342 -9.70 -17.03 -17.94
C GLU A 342 -11.07 -16.55 -17.49
N ASP A 343 -11.17 -15.99 -16.29
CA ASP A 343 -12.45 -15.50 -15.77
C ASP A 343 -12.87 -14.16 -16.41
N PHE A 344 -11.90 -13.31 -16.82
CA PHE A 344 -12.18 -11.90 -17.15
C PHE A 344 -11.67 -11.41 -18.51
N THR A 345 -11.20 -12.30 -19.40
CA THR A 345 -11.02 -11.96 -20.82
C THR A 345 -12.37 -11.87 -21.51
N LEU A 346 -13.04 -10.73 -21.32
CA LEU A 346 -14.38 -10.45 -21.82
C LEU A 346 -14.33 -9.42 -22.95
N ASN A 347 -15.30 -9.50 -23.87
CA ASN A 347 -15.53 -8.47 -24.88
C ASN A 347 -16.44 -7.36 -24.30
N ALA A 348 -15.81 -6.38 -23.66
CA ALA A 348 -16.48 -5.21 -23.09
C ALA A 348 -15.62 -3.95 -23.30
N ASP A 349 -16.22 -2.81 -23.56
CA ASP A 349 -15.53 -1.52 -23.71
C ASP A 349 -14.92 -1.10 -22.37
N VAL A 350 -15.64 -1.31 -21.28
CA VAL A 350 -15.18 -1.06 -19.90
C VAL A 350 -15.38 -2.29 -19.04
N LEU A 351 -14.30 -2.74 -18.40
CA LEU A 351 -14.31 -3.76 -17.36
C LEU A 351 -14.07 -3.09 -15.99
N PHE A 352 -15.05 -3.20 -15.10
CA PHE A 352 -15.06 -2.49 -13.82
C PHE A 352 -14.96 -3.47 -12.64
N LEU A 353 -13.90 -3.38 -11.84
CA LEU A 353 -13.80 -4.08 -10.55
C LEU A 353 -14.42 -3.25 -9.42
N GLU A 354 -15.55 -3.73 -8.90
CA GLU A 354 -16.29 -3.06 -7.84
C GLU A 354 -15.63 -3.25 -6.46
N GLY A 355 -15.67 -2.20 -5.65
CA GLY A 355 -15.30 -2.20 -4.25
C GLY A 355 -13.81 -2.28 -3.97
N GLU A 356 -13.49 -2.28 -2.67
CA GLU A 356 -12.12 -2.36 -2.20
C GLU A 356 -11.57 -3.79 -2.28
N THR A 357 -10.43 -3.95 -2.94
CA THR A 357 -9.70 -5.21 -3.05
C THR A 357 -8.27 -5.17 -2.50
N HIS A 358 -7.86 -4.16 -1.73
CA HIS A 358 -6.47 -4.08 -1.26
C HIS A 358 -6.14 -5.06 -0.11
N LEU A 359 -7.03 -5.27 0.86
CA LEU A 359 -6.70 -6.04 2.07
C LEU A 359 -6.53 -7.55 1.83
N SER A 360 -5.62 -8.17 2.58
CA SER A 360 -5.40 -9.63 2.67
C SER A 360 -5.10 -10.37 1.36
N ARG A 361 -4.74 -9.67 0.29
CA ARG A 361 -4.31 -10.27 -0.98
C ARG A 361 -2.79 -10.32 -1.10
N LYS A 362 -2.26 -11.10 -2.04
CA LYS A 362 -0.84 -11.03 -2.40
C LYS A 362 -0.51 -9.76 -3.19
N PRO A 363 0.74 -9.29 -3.24
CA PRO A 363 1.15 -8.28 -4.22
C PRO A 363 0.75 -8.70 -5.64
N GLY A 364 0.24 -7.77 -6.42
CA GLY A 364 -0.40 -8.02 -7.72
C GLY A 364 -1.89 -8.37 -7.65
N GLY A 365 -2.42 -8.63 -6.44
CA GLY A 365 -3.81 -9.05 -6.22
C GLY A 365 -4.04 -10.56 -6.44
N PHE A 366 -3.00 -11.31 -6.78
CA PHE A 366 -3.06 -12.75 -7.04
C PHE A 366 -1.67 -13.40 -6.92
N ARG A 367 -1.61 -14.72 -7.12
CA ARG A 367 -0.34 -15.45 -7.26
C ARG A 367 0.00 -15.65 -8.73
N PHE A 368 1.27 -15.79 -9.04
CA PHE A 368 1.73 -16.03 -10.41
C PHE A 368 1.91 -17.53 -10.64
N THR A 369 1.53 -18.01 -11.80
CA THR A 369 1.69 -19.43 -12.17
C THR A 369 3.04 -19.75 -12.78
N THR A 370 3.81 -18.72 -13.16
CA THR A 370 5.17 -18.87 -13.66
C THR A 370 6.14 -17.93 -12.95
N LEU A 371 7.41 -18.35 -12.87
CA LEU A 371 8.49 -17.50 -12.36
C LEU A 371 8.64 -16.22 -13.19
N ALA A 372 8.59 -16.34 -14.51
CA ALA A 372 8.72 -15.21 -15.43
C ALA A 372 7.64 -14.14 -15.24
N ALA A 373 6.38 -14.54 -15.03
CA ALA A 373 5.30 -13.58 -14.78
C ALA A 373 5.47 -12.84 -13.45
N ARG A 374 5.89 -13.56 -12.40
CA ARG A 374 6.25 -12.95 -11.11
C ARG A 374 7.41 -11.96 -11.25
N ASP A 375 8.45 -12.34 -11.99
CA ASP A 375 9.63 -11.50 -12.17
C ASP A 375 9.36 -10.26 -13.02
N ASP A 376 8.50 -10.35 -14.04
CA ASP A 376 8.00 -9.20 -14.80
C ASP A 376 7.23 -8.23 -13.90
N TYR A 377 6.36 -8.74 -13.02
CA TYR A 377 5.66 -7.90 -12.03
C TYR A 377 6.65 -7.28 -11.01
N THR A 378 7.63 -8.04 -10.51
CA THR A 378 8.69 -7.50 -9.64
C THR A 378 9.43 -6.37 -10.35
N HIS A 379 9.87 -6.58 -11.59
CA HIS A 379 10.60 -5.58 -12.37
C HIS A 379 9.77 -4.31 -12.57
N PHE A 380 8.48 -4.47 -12.85
CA PHE A 380 7.52 -3.37 -12.93
C PHE A 380 7.48 -2.53 -11.65
N VAL A 381 7.20 -3.16 -10.51
CA VAL A 381 7.08 -2.48 -9.21
C VAL A 381 8.37 -1.75 -8.84
N LEU A 382 9.53 -2.39 -9.06
CA LEU A 382 10.82 -1.85 -8.67
C LEU A 382 11.35 -0.76 -9.60
N THR A 383 10.90 -0.70 -10.86
CA THR A 383 11.48 0.17 -11.90
C THR A 383 10.55 1.30 -12.34
N TYR A 384 9.25 1.02 -12.47
CA TYR A 384 8.29 1.94 -13.08
C TYR A 384 7.33 2.59 -12.07
N MET A 385 7.09 1.96 -10.92
CA MET A 385 6.30 2.55 -9.82
C MET A 385 7.16 3.44 -8.91
N ARG A 386 7.65 4.55 -9.49
CA ARG A 386 8.54 5.50 -8.82
C ARG A 386 7.87 6.87 -8.65
N PRO A 387 8.27 7.64 -7.62
CA PRO A 387 7.88 9.04 -7.52
C PRO A 387 8.62 9.90 -8.54
N ILE A 388 8.17 11.14 -8.68
CA ILE A 388 8.77 12.12 -9.58
C ILE A 388 10.25 12.39 -9.26
N GLY A 389 11.00 12.74 -10.31
CA GLY A 389 12.44 13.04 -10.24
C GLY A 389 12.84 14.00 -9.10
N PRO A 390 12.14 15.13 -8.88
CA PRO A 390 12.48 16.07 -7.81
C PRO A 390 12.47 15.45 -6.40
N LEU A 391 11.49 14.60 -6.07
CA LEU A 391 11.44 13.94 -4.77
C LEU A 391 12.58 12.93 -4.58
N ILE A 392 13.01 12.30 -5.68
CA ILE A 392 14.17 11.39 -5.67
C ILE A 392 15.45 12.18 -5.42
N ALA A 393 15.67 13.26 -6.17
CA ALA A 393 16.84 14.12 -6.01
C ALA A 393 16.94 14.70 -4.59
N LEU A 394 15.81 15.13 -4.02
CA LEU A 394 15.75 15.59 -2.64
C LEU A 394 16.13 14.49 -1.65
N SER A 395 15.58 13.29 -1.80
CA SER A 395 15.90 12.17 -0.89
C SER A 395 17.39 11.81 -0.90
N GLU A 396 18.06 11.86 -2.06
CA GLU A 396 19.50 11.65 -2.17
C GLU A 396 20.30 12.77 -1.48
N LYS A 397 19.86 14.02 -1.61
CA LYS A 397 20.47 15.17 -0.93
C LYS A 397 20.39 15.02 0.59
N ILE A 398 19.24 14.59 1.10
CA ILE A 398 19.02 14.34 2.52
C ILE A 398 19.86 13.15 3.01
N ALA A 399 19.92 12.05 2.26
CA ALA A 399 20.76 10.90 2.60
C ALA A 399 22.25 11.26 2.65
N ARG A 400 22.73 12.16 1.77
CA ARG A 400 24.09 12.72 1.85
C ARG A 400 24.31 13.54 3.11
N ARG A 401 23.32 14.31 3.57
CA ARG A 401 23.40 15.03 4.85
C ARG A 401 23.50 14.07 6.04
N MET A 402 22.70 13.00 6.06
CA MET A 402 22.85 11.93 7.07
C MET A 402 24.25 11.32 7.05
N THR A 403 24.77 11.04 5.87
CA THR A 403 26.14 10.54 5.71
C THR A 403 27.17 11.53 6.25
N GLY A 404 26.96 12.84 6.06
CA GLY A 404 27.79 13.89 6.64
C GLY A 404 27.73 13.93 8.18
N LEU A 405 26.55 13.72 8.77
CA LEU A 405 26.38 13.62 10.23
C LEU A 405 27.09 12.38 10.83
N ALA A 406 27.30 11.34 10.04
CA ALA A 406 28.08 10.16 10.41
C ALA A 406 29.57 10.26 10.01
N ASP A 407 30.08 11.47 9.76
CA ASP A 407 31.43 11.76 9.23
C ASP A 407 31.84 10.89 8.02
N GLY A 408 30.90 10.64 7.10
CA GLY A 408 31.12 9.82 5.92
C GLY A 408 30.98 8.32 6.13
N ARG A 409 30.72 7.85 7.37
CA ARG A 409 30.42 6.43 7.65
C ARG A 409 29.04 6.03 7.14
N ALA A 410 28.85 4.73 7.02
CA ALA A 410 27.52 4.16 6.94
C ALA A 410 26.71 4.47 8.21
N TRP A 411 25.39 4.58 8.07
CA TRP A 411 24.46 4.88 9.17
C TRP A 411 23.26 3.93 9.13
N LEU A 412 22.49 3.91 10.22
CA LEU A 412 21.35 3.02 10.44
C LEU A 412 20.04 3.80 10.32
N SER A 413 18.96 3.13 9.94
CA SER A 413 17.65 3.76 9.92
C SER A 413 16.51 2.88 10.39
N ALA A 414 15.46 3.50 10.89
CA ALA A 414 14.25 2.84 11.32
C ALA A 414 13.00 3.55 10.80
N HIS A 415 11.92 2.79 10.63
CA HIS A 415 10.58 3.34 10.51
C HIS A 415 9.77 3.06 11.77
N MET A 416 9.45 4.12 12.52
CA MET A 416 8.64 4.07 13.74
C MET A 416 7.24 4.62 13.46
N ARG A 417 6.30 3.72 13.17
CA ARG A 417 4.87 4.08 13.03
C ARG A 417 4.25 4.28 14.41
N ARG A 418 3.85 5.51 14.73
CA ARG A 418 3.20 5.87 16.00
C ARG A 418 1.85 6.51 15.76
N GLY A 419 1.77 7.67 15.10
CA GLY A 419 0.60 8.52 14.89
C GLY A 419 -0.77 7.90 15.24
N ASP A 420 -1.53 7.49 14.22
CA ASP A 420 -2.83 6.83 14.39
C ASP A 420 -2.71 5.43 15.03
N PHE A 421 -1.56 4.78 14.91
CA PHE A 421 -1.28 3.44 15.45
C PHE A 421 -1.31 3.40 16.98
N THR A 422 -1.00 4.50 17.65
CA THR A 422 -1.12 4.61 19.11
C THR A 422 -2.58 4.55 19.56
N VAL A 423 -3.48 5.19 18.80
CA VAL A 423 -4.91 5.24 19.12
C VAL A 423 -5.59 3.89 18.88
N ILE A 424 -5.24 3.21 17.79
CA ILE A 424 -5.84 1.92 17.42
C ILE A 424 -5.13 0.70 18.06
N GLY A 425 -4.09 0.93 18.86
CA GLY A 425 -3.34 -0.12 19.56
C GLY A 425 -2.48 -1.00 18.65
N TRP A 426 -2.04 -0.47 17.50
CA TRP A 426 -1.18 -1.16 16.52
C TRP A 426 0.30 -0.78 16.64
N VAL A 427 0.63 0.12 17.56
CA VAL A 427 2.02 0.44 17.87
C VAL A 427 2.71 -0.77 18.52
N LYS A 428 3.94 -1.07 18.08
CA LYS A 428 4.77 -2.17 18.62
C LYS A 428 4.86 -2.11 20.15
N ASP A 429 5.22 -0.94 20.64
CA ASP A 429 5.40 -0.63 22.06
C ASP A 429 4.51 0.54 22.47
N LYS A 430 3.86 0.41 23.63
CA LYS A 430 2.90 1.41 24.11
C LYS A 430 3.57 2.78 24.36
N SER A 431 4.74 2.79 24.98
CA SER A 431 5.47 4.02 25.28
C SER A 431 6.45 4.40 24.16
N LEU A 432 6.87 5.66 24.12
CA LEU A 432 7.88 6.12 23.18
C LEU A 432 9.24 5.51 23.49
N GLU A 433 9.61 5.56 24.76
CA GLU A 433 10.89 5.14 25.31
C GLU A 433 11.12 3.65 25.06
N SER A 434 10.10 2.82 25.28
CA SER A 434 10.18 1.37 25.00
C SER A 434 10.38 1.11 23.51
N HIS A 435 9.62 1.81 22.65
CA HIS A 435 9.75 1.64 21.20
C HIS A 435 11.14 2.07 20.69
N LEU A 436 11.65 3.21 21.17
CA LEU A 436 12.97 3.71 20.77
C LEU A 436 14.08 2.78 21.26
N LYS A 437 13.96 2.27 22.49
CA LYS A 437 14.89 1.29 23.04
C LYS A 437 14.92 0.01 22.19
N HIS A 438 13.75 -0.51 21.81
CA HIS A 438 13.65 -1.67 20.90
C HIS A 438 14.36 -1.41 19.57
N VAL A 439 14.16 -0.23 18.96
CA VAL A 439 14.88 0.17 17.74
C VAL A 439 16.40 0.13 17.93
N GLN A 440 16.90 0.67 19.05
CA GLN A 440 18.33 0.69 19.37
C GLN A 440 18.89 -0.74 19.59
N GLU A 441 18.14 -1.62 20.24
CA GLU A 441 18.50 -3.03 20.41
C GLU A 441 18.59 -3.76 19.06
N ILE A 442 17.65 -3.49 18.14
CA ILE A 442 17.70 -4.00 16.77
C ILE A 442 18.92 -3.45 16.00
N PHE A 443 19.29 -2.19 16.20
CA PHE A 443 20.49 -1.61 15.59
C PHE A 443 21.79 -2.25 16.06
N GLU A 444 21.86 -2.72 17.31
CA GLU A 444 22.99 -3.53 17.76
C GLU A 444 23.11 -4.83 16.93
N GLN A 445 21.98 -5.49 16.67
CA GLN A 445 21.94 -6.67 15.80
C GLN A 445 22.30 -6.33 14.35
N GLY A 446 21.81 -5.20 13.85
CA GLY A 446 22.13 -4.68 12.52
C GLY A 446 23.63 -4.47 12.33
N ARG A 447 24.29 -3.81 13.28
CA ARG A 447 25.76 -3.63 13.28
C ARG A 447 26.50 -4.97 13.22
N LYS A 448 26.06 -5.98 13.99
CA LYS A 448 26.64 -7.35 13.95
C LYS A 448 26.47 -8.01 12.57
N ARG A 449 25.33 -7.83 11.91
CA ARG A 449 25.09 -8.36 10.55
C ARG A 449 25.98 -7.69 9.50
N LEU A 450 26.22 -6.39 9.65
CA LEU A 450 27.05 -5.60 8.73
C LEU A 450 28.55 -5.93 8.79
N VAL A 451 29.06 -6.56 9.86
CA VAL A 451 30.50 -6.91 9.99
C VAL A 451 31.01 -7.77 8.82
N ARG A 452 30.11 -8.52 8.18
CA ARG A 452 30.43 -9.39 7.03
C ARG A 452 30.41 -8.65 5.69
N GLN A 453 30.07 -7.36 5.67
CA GLN A 453 29.90 -6.57 4.47
C GLN A 453 31.02 -5.53 4.30
N VAL A 454 31.47 -5.35 3.07
CA VAL A 454 32.42 -4.29 2.72
C VAL A 454 31.63 -3.00 2.50
N LEU A 455 31.55 -2.16 3.54
CA LEU A 455 30.88 -0.87 3.47
C LEU A 455 31.84 0.25 3.03
N ARG A 456 31.40 1.07 2.07
CA ARG A 456 32.10 2.31 1.72
C ARG A 456 31.94 3.31 2.87
N GLY A 457 33.04 3.92 3.33
CA GLY A 457 33.02 4.94 4.40
C GLY A 457 33.21 4.40 5.82
N GLY A 458 33.20 3.08 6.03
CA GLY A 458 33.37 2.46 7.34
C GLY A 458 32.06 2.06 8.01
N MET A 459 32.18 1.25 9.06
CA MET A 459 31.05 0.70 9.81
C MET A 459 30.35 1.75 10.66
N PRO A 460 29.01 1.69 10.83
CA PRO A 460 28.29 2.52 11.79
C PRO A 460 28.78 2.24 13.22
N ARG A 461 29.05 3.29 13.99
CA ARG A 461 29.42 3.22 15.42
C ARG A 461 28.18 3.20 16.30
N GLU A 462 28.40 3.00 17.60
CA GLU A 462 27.33 2.96 18.59
C GLU A 462 26.74 4.36 18.86
N ASP A 463 27.61 5.37 18.88
CA ASP A 463 27.33 6.78 19.11
C ASP A 463 26.99 7.57 17.82
N ASP A 464 27.02 6.91 16.66
CA ASP A 464 26.66 7.55 15.39
C ASP A 464 25.16 7.92 15.36
N PRO A 465 24.81 9.07 14.79
CA PRO A 465 23.41 9.43 14.58
C PRO A 465 22.72 8.44 13.63
N TYR A 466 21.44 8.19 13.87
CA TYR A 466 20.62 7.29 13.05
C TYR A 466 19.33 7.97 12.62
N PHE A 467 18.80 7.57 11.46
CA PHE A 467 17.60 8.19 10.92
C PHE A 467 16.33 7.48 11.40
N ILE A 468 15.31 8.24 11.82
CA ILE A 468 13.97 7.72 12.07
C ILE A 468 12.97 8.38 11.11
N ALA A 469 12.32 7.56 10.29
CA ALA A 469 11.08 7.93 9.60
C ALA A 469 9.90 7.72 10.56
N THR A 470 9.11 8.76 10.84
CA THR A 470 8.00 8.65 11.80
C THR A 470 6.85 9.63 11.51
N ASP A 471 5.64 9.19 11.82
CA ASP A 471 4.44 10.02 11.84
C ASP A 471 4.12 10.58 13.25
N GLU A 472 5.05 10.48 14.20
CA GLU A 472 4.98 11.17 15.49
C GLU A 472 5.03 12.70 15.29
N ARG A 473 4.22 13.43 16.06
CA ARG A 473 4.10 14.91 15.94
C ARG A 473 4.14 15.61 17.30
N ASN A 474 4.09 14.87 18.41
CA ASN A 474 4.26 15.45 19.73
C ASN A 474 5.70 15.97 19.91
N SER A 475 5.86 17.27 20.13
CA SER A 475 7.18 17.91 20.22
C SER A 475 8.06 17.31 21.31
N THR A 476 7.50 17.02 22.50
CA THR A 476 8.22 16.38 23.60
C THR A 476 8.76 15.00 23.19
N ASN A 477 7.95 14.22 22.46
CA ASN A 477 8.39 12.91 21.96
C ASN A 477 9.51 13.05 20.93
N LEU A 478 9.38 14.00 20.00
CA LEU A 478 10.42 14.25 18.99
C LEU A 478 11.73 14.74 19.63
N ASP A 479 11.65 15.61 20.64
CA ASP A 479 12.83 16.07 21.38
C ASP A 479 13.50 14.94 22.16
N TYR A 480 12.70 14.05 22.77
CA TYR A 480 13.24 12.85 23.39
C TYR A 480 13.98 11.95 22.40
N MET A 481 13.44 11.74 21.18
CA MET A 481 14.14 10.98 20.15
C MET A 481 15.49 11.62 19.80
N ARG A 482 15.52 12.95 19.58
CA ARG A 482 16.75 13.70 19.26
C ARG A 482 17.81 13.60 20.36
N GLN A 483 17.40 13.73 21.62
CA GLN A 483 18.28 13.59 22.79
C GLN A 483 18.93 12.19 22.86
N ASN A 484 18.35 11.19 22.19
CA ASN A 484 18.84 9.81 22.14
C ASN A 484 19.50 9.47 20.78
N GLY A 485 19.99 10.47 20.05
CA GLY A 485 20.78 10.29 18.82
C GLY A 485 19.98 10.06 17.54
N ALA A 486 18.64 10.13 17.61
CA ALA A 486 17.81 10.07 16.42
C ALA A 486 17.87 11.38 15.63
N VAL A 487 17.87 11.25 14.31
CA VAL A 487 17.69 12.34 13.36
C VAL A 487 16.39 12.09 12.61
N ILE A 488 15.50 13.07 12.60
CA ILE A 488 14.24 13.00 11.85
C ILE A 488 14.29 13.91 10.63
N ILE A 489 13.31 13.77 9.72
CA ILE A 489 13.34 14.45 8.43
C ILE A 489 13.46 15.98 8.54
N TYR A 490 12.85 16.60 9.56
CA TYR A 490 12.88 18.05 9.76
C TYR A 490 14.25 18.57 10.16
N ASP A 491 15.09 17.73 10.77
CA ASP A 491 16.45 18.12 11.15
C ASP A 491 17.36 18.22 9.92
N LEU A 492 16.94 17.63 8.79
CA LEU A 492 17.71 17.54 7.55
C LEU A 492 17.17 18.41 6.42
N LEU A 493 15.90 18.81 6.49
CA LEU A 493 15.26 19.68 5.50
C LEU A 493 15.71 21.13 5.69
N THR A 494 16.22 21.72 4.61
CA THR A 494 16.61 23.14 4.56
C THR A 494 15.53 23.99 3.90
N ILE A 495 15.60 25.31 4.06
CA ILE A 495 14.66 26.23 3.40
C ILE A 495 14.81 26.18 1.87
N GLU A 496 16.01 25.91 1.37
CA GLU A 496 16.28 25.73 -0.05
C GLU A 496 15.57 24.50 -0.61
N ASP A 497 15.54 23.39 0.13
CA ASP A 497 14.81 22.19 -0.29
C ASP A 497 13.30 22.45 -0.39
N ARG A 498 12.77 23.21 0.58
CA ARG A 498 11.36 23.60 0.60
C ARG A 498 11.00 24.52 -0.55
N ARG A 499 11.90 25.43 -0.93
CA ARG A 499 11.72 26.29 -2.12
C ARG A 499 11.84 25.51 -3.42
N GLU A 500 12.75 24.52 -3.46
CA GLU A 500 13.00 23.70 -4.65
C GLU A 500 11.82 22.81 -5.01
N ILE A 501 11.23 22.13 -4.02
CA ILE A 501 10.04 21.28 -4.25
C ILE A 501 8.74 22.09 -4.18
N GLY A 502 8.70 23.11 -3.31
CA GLY A 502 7.55 23.95 -3.09
C GLY A 502 6.55 23.37 -2.09
N TRP A 503 5.29 23.77 -2.27
CA TRP A 503 4.17 23.40 -1.41
C TRP A 503 3.91 21.89 -1.24
N PRO A 504 4.29 20.95 -2.15
CA PRO A 504 4.02 19.53 -1.93
C PRO A 504 4.65 18.99 -0.63
N LEU A 505 5.79 19.54 -0.18
CA LEU A 505 6.42 19.13 1.09
C LEU A 505 5.67 19.57 2.35
N LEU A 506 4.57 20.32 2.21
CA LEU A 506 3.67 20.61 3.33
C LEU A 506 2.86 19.37 3.76
N PHE A 507 2.79 18.34 2.90
CA PHE A 507 1.93 17.17 3.10
C PHE A 507 2.71 15.93 3.54
N THR A 508 2.23 15.28 4.60
CA THR A 508 2.92 14.14 5.21
C THR A 508 3.10 12.96 4.27
N ASP A 509 2.14 12.69 3.39
CA ASP A 509 2.22 11.56 2.47
C ASP A 509 3.30 11.79 1.38
N VAL A 510 3.52 13.04 0.96
CA VAL A 510 4.63 13.42 0.06
C VAL A 510 5.96 13.28 0.80
N LEU A 511 6.05 13.79 2.04
CA LEU A 511 7.25 13.62 2.86
C LEU A 511 7.57 12.15 3.14
N GLY A 512 6.55 11.32 3.36
CA GLY A 512 6.71 9.88 3.55
C GLY A 512 7.33 9.17 2.34
N ILE A 513 7.21 9.71 1.12
CA ILE A 513 7.94 9.21 -0.06
C ILE A 513 9.44 9.52 0.07
N VAL A 514 9.77 10.74 0.50
CA VAL A 514 11.14 11.19 0.71
C VAL A 514 11.80 10.39 1.83
N GLU A 515 11.13 10.25 2.98
CA GLU A 515 11.59 9.48 4.13
C GLU A 515 11.87 8.02 3.78
N GLN A 516 11.00 7.38 2.99
CA GLN A 516 11.23 6.00 2.53
C GLN A 516 12.55 5.84 1.78
N ARG A 517 12.87 6.78 0.89
CA ARG A 517 14.11 6.75 0.11
C ARG A 517 15.34 7.10 0.93
N VAL A 518 15.20 8.04 1.87
CA VAL A 518 16.26 8.35 2.85
C VAL A 518 16.57 7.09 3.65
N ALA A 519 15.57 6.50 4.32
CA ALA A 519 15.74 5.26 5.10
C ALA A 519 16.34 4.12 4.24
N ALA A 520 15.89 3.97 2.99
CA ALA A 520 16.42 2.95 2.09
C ALA A 520 17.93 3.12 1.79
N SER A 521 18.47 4.32 1.93
CA SER A 521 19.90 4.62 1.68
C SER A 521 20.82 4.26 2.85
N SER A 522 20.27 3.89 4.01
CA SER A 522 21.05 3.45 5.18
C SER A 522 21.77 2.12 4.93
N ALA A 523 22.81 1.81 5.69
CA ALA A 523 23.46 0.49 5.59
C ALA A 523 22.58 -0.62 6.16
N PHE A 524 21.78 -0.33 7.19
CA PHE A 524 20.82 -1.26 7.76
C PHE A 524 19.51 -0.57 8.13
N PHE A 525 18.40 -1.24 7.83
CA PHE A 525 17.05 -0.73 8.03
C PHE A 525 16.22 -1.63 8.96
N TYR A 526 15.47 -1.01 9.86
CA TYR A 526 14.43 -1.66 10.66
C TYR A 526 13.05 -1.06 10.37
N GLY A 527 12.00 -1.87 10.31
CA GLY A 527 10.64 -1.37 10.14
C GLY A 527 9.55 -2.30 10.68
N HIS A 528 8.36 -1.73 10.88
CA HIS A 528 7.23 -2.46 11.44
C HIS A 528 6.40 -3.19 10.36
N ALA A 529 6.09 -4.47 10.57
CA ALA A 529 5.39 -5.35 9.62
C ALA A 529 3.94 -4.92 9.32
N LEU A 530 3.28 -4.20 10.23
CA LEU A 530 1.95 -3.63 9.97
C LEU A 530 1.96 -2.39 9.09
N SER A 531 3.14 -1.88 8.69
CA SER A 531 3.23 -0.67 7.89
C SER A 531 3.62 -0.94 6.43
N SER A 532 2.75 -0.50 5.53
CA SER A 532 3.01 -0.42 4.10
C SER A 532 4.20 0.46 3.73
N LEU A 533 4.56 1.44 4.58
CA LEU A 533 5.75 2.28 4.39
C LEU A 533 7.04 1.46 4.49
N ALA A 534 7.11 0.54 5.45
CA ALA A 534 8.29 -0.31 5.63
C ALA A 534 8.53 -1.22 4.42
N GLY A 535 7.47 -1.78 3.82
CA GLY A 535 7.60 -2.53 2.58
C GLY A 535 8.06 -1.69 1.39
N GLY A 536 7.67 -0.41 1.34
CA GLY A 536 8.17 0.55 0.36
C GLY A 536 9.68 0.80 0.48
N VAL A 537 10.20 0.91 1.71
CA VAL A 537 11.65 0.99 1.97
C VAL A 537 12.36 -0.26 1.47
N VAL A 538 11.84 -1.46 1.80
CA VAL A 538 12.44 -2.74 1.36
C VAL A 538 12.47 -2.85 -0.16
N ASN A 539 11.40 -2.43 -0.85
CA ASN A 539 11.38 -2.39 -2.32
C ASN A 539 12.46 -1.45 -2.88
N ILE A 540 12.61 -0.24 -2.34
CA ILE A 540 13.66 0.71 -2.78
C ILE A 540 15.06 0.13 -2.53
N ARG A 541 15.29 -0.50 -1.37
CA ARG A 541 16.55 -1.19 -1.05
C ARG A 541 16.87 -2.29 -2.05
N THR A 542 15.84 -3.04 -2.46
CA THR A 542 15.96 -4.09 -3.47
C THR A 542 16.34 -3.50 -4.83
N THR A 543 15.71 -2.40 -5.26
CA THR A 543 16.10 -1.66 -6.48
C THR A 543 17.56 -1.17 -6.42
N MET A 544 18.03 -0.77 -5.24
CA MET A 544 19.41 -0.32 -5.00
C MET A 544 20.42 -1.47 -4.87
N GLY A 545 19.97 -2.73 -4.89
CA GLY A 545 20.83 -3.91 -4.80
C GLY A 545 21.35 -4.21 -3.39
N PHE A 546 20.68 -3.74 -2.34
CA PHE A 546 21.03 -4.10 -0.97
C PHE A 546 20.71 -5.58 -0.68
N ASP A 547 21.62 -6.23 0.04
CA ASP A 547 21.45 -7.61 0.51
C ASP A 547 20.28 -7.74 1.50
N SER A 548 19.50 -8.83 1.42
CA SER A 548 18.32 -9.03 2.27
C SER A 548 18.63 -9.13 3.76
N ASN A 549 19.87 -9.45 4.15
CA ASN A 549 20.30 -9.48 5.54
C ASN A 549 20.50 -8.08 6.15
N THR A 550 20.45 -7.02 5.33
CA THR A 550 20.62 -5.63 5.77
C THR A 550 19.33 -4.97 6.23
N TRP A 551 18.26 -5.73 6.41
CA TRP A 551 17.05 -5.20 7.01
C TRP A 551 16.34 -6.23 7.90
N ILE A 552 15.51 -5.74 8.80
CA ILE A 552 14.59 -6.52 9.64
C ILE A 552 13.23 -5.86 9.61
N ILE A 553 12.19 -6.67 9.42
CA ILE A 553 10.80 -6.25 9.53
C ILE A 553 10.10 -7.13 10.56
N ASP A 554 9.45 -6.53 11.56
CA ASP A 554 8.95 -7.24 12.76
C ASP A 554 7.55 -6.85 13.24
#